data_AF-A0A7S0AD85-F1
#
_entry.id   AF-A0A7S0AD85-F1
#
_cell.length_a   1.000
_cell.length_b   1.000
_cell.length_c   1.000
_cell.angle_alpha   90.00
_cell.angle_beta   90.00
_cell.angle_gamma   90.00
#
_symmetry.space_group_name_H-M   'P 1'
#
loop_
_entity.id
_entity.type
_entity.pdbx_description
1 polymer ?
#
loop_
_entity_poly.entity_id
_entity_poly.type
_entity_poly.pdbx_seq_one_letter_code
_entity_poly.pdbx_strand_id
1 'polypeptide(L)'
;EEALYKERSPIESIETLSCPILLLQGVEDKVVPPNQAESMHQALLKKGIPTCIKLYEGEQHGFRKAENIEDALDSELAFYGKIYAINIPNAVDISIDNL
;
A
#
# COMPACT_ATOMS: atom_id res chain seq x y z
N GLU A 1 -8.68 23.80 15.35
CA GLU A 1 -8.92 22.90 14.21
C GLU A 1 -7.73 21.99 13.92
N GLU A 2 -6.49 22.50 13.88
CA GLU A 2 -5.27 21.68 13.68
C GLU A 2 -5.18 20.41 14.54
N ALA A 3 -5.49 20.52 15.84
CA ALA A 3 -5.47 19.37 16.75
C ALA A 3 -6.39 18.22 16.29
N LEU A 4 -7.56 18.55 15.73
CA LEU A 4 -8.52 17.56 15.24
C LEU A 4 -8.04 16.87 13.96
N TYR A 5 -7.37 17.61 13.07
CA TYR A 5 -6.75 17.03 11.88
C TYR A 5 -5.65 16.05 12.25
N LYS A 6 -4.79 16.42 13.22
CA LYS A 6 -3.73 15.53 13.73
C LYS A 6 -4.32 14.28 14.39
N GLU A 7 -5.30 14.46 15.27
CA GLU A 7 -5.97 13.34 15.97
C GLU A 7 -6.55 12.30 15.01
N ARG A 8 -7.07 12.74 13.85
CA ARG A 8 -7.75 11.86 12.89
C ARG A 8 -6.90 11.43 11.71
N SER A 9 -5.66 11.91 11.61
CA SER A 9 -4.78 11.59 10.50
C SER A 9 -4.14 10.20 10.71
N PRO A 10 -4.26 9.27 9.75
CA PRO A 10 -3.67 7.94 9.88
C PRO A 10 -2.15 7.96 10.11
N ILE A 11 -1.43 8.92 9.52
CA ILE A 11 0.02 9.05 9.66
C ILE A 11 0.45 9.45 11.08
N GLU A 12 -0.43 10.09 11.85
CA GLU A 12 -0.16 10.45 13.25
C GLU A 12 -0.42 9.26 14.20
N SER A 13 -1.06 8.20 13.69
CA SER A 13 -1.44 7.01 14.46
C SER A 13 -0.57 5.78 14.15
N ILE A 14 0.59 5.97 13.52
CA ILE A 14 1.52 4.90 13.11
C ILE A 14 1.83 3.96 14.27
N GLU A 15 2.02 4.47 15.48
CA GLU A 15 2.34 3.67 16.68
C GLU A 15 1.23 2.67 17.07
N THR A 16 -0.01 2.88 16.64
CA THR A 16 -1.13 1.98 16.93
C THR A 16 -1.30 0.85 15.91
N LEU A 17 -0.70 0.97 14.72
CA LEU A 17 -0.79 -0.04 13.66
C LEU A 17 0.00 -1.30 14.03
N SER A 18 -0.51 -2.48 13.71
CA SER A 18 0.11 -3.76 14.14
C SER A 18 -0.02 -4.89 13.13
N CYS A 19 -0.47 -4.58 11.91
CA CYS A 19 -0.65 -5.56 10.84
C CYS A 19 0.16 -5.19 9.61
N PRO A 20 0.50 -6.17 8.75
CA PRO A 20 1.08 -5.93 7.44
C PRO A 20 0.19 -5.04 6.55
N ILE A 21 0.78 -4.16 5.74
CA ILE A 21 0.03 -3.23 4.87
C ILE A 21 0.60 -3.20 3.45
N LEU A 22 -0.28 -3.41 2.46
CA LEU A 22 -0.03 -3.16 1.04
C LEU A 22 -0.64 -1.81 0.63
N LEU A 23 0.13 -0.99 -0.08
CA LEU A 23 -0.30 0.30 -0.64
C LEU A 23 -0.25 0.23 -2.17
N LEU A 24 -1.38 0.50 -2.82
CA LEU A 24 -1.51 0.55 -4.28
C LEU A 24 -1.94 1.96 -4.69
N GLN A 25 -1.16 2.63 -5.53
CA GLN A 25 -1.35 4.06 -5.79
C GLN A 25 -1.11 4.40 -7.27
N GLY A 26 -2.00 5.19 -7.86
CA GLY A 26 -1.78 5.77 -9.19
C GLY A 26 -0.84 6.98 -9.12
N VAL A 27 0.14 7.07 -10.02
CA VAL A 27 1.16 8.13 -10.03
C VAL A 27 0.58 9.49 -10.42
N GLU A 28 -0.48 9.51 -11.24
CA GLU A 28 -1.13 10.74 -11.69
C GLU A 28 -2.35 11.14 -10.84
N ASP A 29 -2.54 10.51 -9.66
CA ASP A 29 -3.67 10.83 -8.77
C ASP A 29 -3.56 12.26 -8.22
N LYS A 30 -4.57 13.08 -8.54
CA LYS A 30 -4.69 14.48 -8.08
C LYS A 30 -5.65 14.65 -6.91
N VAL A 31 -6.42 13.60 -6.57
CA VAL A 31 -7.36 13.58 -5.45
C VAL A 31 -6.63 13.15 -4.18
N VAL A 32 -5.88 12.06 -4.24
CA VAL A 32 -4.99 11.59 -3.17
C VAL A 32 -3.58 11.49 -3.76
N PRO A 33 -2.74 12.53 -3.62
CA PRO A 33 -1.45 12.56 -4.30
C PRO A 33 -0.49 11.44 -3.83
N PRO A 34 0.41 10.95 -4.71
CA PRO A 34 1.27 9.79 -4.41
C PRO A 34 2.14 9.93 -3.16
N ASN A 35 2.54 11.16 -2.82
CA ASN A 35 3.34 11.45 -1.64
C ASN A 35 2.67 11.00 -0.33
N GLN A 36 1.34 10.85 -0.30
CA GLN A 36 0.60 10.30 0.84
C GLN A 36 0.92 8.82 1.05
N ALA A 37 0.87 8.02 -0.01
CA ALA A 37 1.21 6.60 0.02
C ALA A 37 2.71 6.41 0.33
N GLU A 38 3.59 7.19 -0.30
CA GLU A 38 5.03 7.16 -0.03
C GLU A 38 5.35 7.50 1.43
N SER A 39 4.75 8.56 1.98
CA SER A 39 4.96 8.96 3.37
C SER A 39 4.49 7.88 4.35
N MET A 40 3.34 7.26 4.07
CA MET A 40 2.83 6.14 4.86
C MET A 40 3.77 4.93 4.80
N HIS A 41 4.18 4.49 3.61
CA HIS A 41 5.13 3.38 3.44
C HIS A 41 6.42 3.61 4.22
N GLN A 42 7.00 4.81 4.13
CA GLN A 42 8.22 5.14 4.86
C GLN A 42 8.04 5.12 6.38
N ALA A 43 6.88 5.55 6.89
CA ALA A 43 6.58 5.48 8.31
C ALA A 43 6.41 4.03 8.80
N LEU A 44 5.72 3.18 8.03
CA LEU A 44 5.55 1.75 8.30
C LEU A 44 6.89 1.01 8.27
N LEU A 45 7.73 1.31 7.26
CA LEU A 45 9.06 0.76 7.11
C LEU A 45 9.92 1.03 8.33
N LYS A 46 9.95 2.29 8.80
CA LYS A 46 10.68 2.70 10.01
C LYS A 46 10.17 2.04 11.28
N LYS A 47 8.86 1.78 11.36
CA LYS A 47 8.25 1.07 12.48
C LYS A 47 8.59 -0.43 12.50
N GLY A 48 9.03 -1.00 11.37
CA GLY A 48 9.26 -2.44 11.25
C GLY A 48 7.99 -3.22 10.93
N ILE A 49 6.93 -2.56 10.45
CA ILE A 49 5.72 -3.25 9.98
C ILE A 49 6.01 -3.84 8.59
N PRO A 50 5.61 -5.11 8.31
CA PRO A 50 5.71 -5.65 6.98
C PRO A 50 4.90 -4.82 5.99
N THR A 51 5.53 -4.28 4.96
CA THR A 51 4.85 -3.35 4.06
C THR A 51 5.33 -3.44 2.62
N CYS A 52 4.44 -3.11 1.69
CA CYS A 52 4.76 -3.03 0.27
C CYS A 52 4.03 -1.81 -0.31
N ILE A 53 4.66 -1.12 -1.26
CA ILE A 53 4.05 -0.07 -2.07
C ILE A 53 4.24 -0.37 -3.55
N LYS A 54 3.16 -0.28 -4.33
CA LYS A 54 3.21 -0.30 -5.80
C LYS A 54 2.63 0.99 -6.35
N LEU A 55 3.41 1.64 -7.21
CA LEU A 55 3.03 2.85 -7.93
C LEU A 55 2.72 2.49 -9.38
N TYR A 56 1.53 2.87 -9.85
CA TYR A 56 1.04 2.56 -11.19
C TYR A 56 1.14 3.78 -12.11
N GLU A 57 2.01 3.68 -13.11
CA GLU A 57 2.26 4.75 -14.08
C GLU A 57 1.09 4.92 -15.07
N GLY A 58 0.73 6.18 -15.30
CA GLY A 58 -0.43 6.55 -16.12
C GLY A 58 -1.78 6.16 -15.52
N GLU A 59 -1.85 5.92 -14.21
CA GLU A 59 -3.10 5.78 -13.45
C GLU A 59 -3.33 6.99 -12.53
N GLN A 60 -4.60 7.32 -12.33
CA GLN A 60 -5.04 8.44 -11.50
C GLN A 60 -5.78 7.91 -10.24
N HIS A 61 -6.86 8.59 -9.83
CA HIS A 61 -7.72 8.14 -8.73
C HIS A 61 -8.59 6.95 -9.16
N GLY A 62 -8.03 5.75 -8.99
CA GLY A 62 -8.61 4.46 -9.39
C GLY A 62 -8.06 3.96 -10.74
N PHE A 63 -7.80 2.66 -10.80
CA PHE A 63 -7.13 2.03 -11.95
C PHE A 63 -8.09 1.79 -13.12
N ARG A 64 -7.61 2.05 -14.34
CA ARG A 64 -8.41 1.96 -15.58
C ARG A 64 -7.78 1.09 -16.66
N LYS A 65 -6.45 1.00 -16.73
CA LYS A 65 -5.78 0.12 -17.68
C LYS A 65 -5.94 -1.32 -17.19
N ALA A 66 -6.28 -2.21 -18.11
CA ALA A 66 -6.56 -3.61 -17.78
C ALA A 66 -5.35 -4.26 -17.10
N GLU A 67 -4.15 -4.00 -17.62
CA GLU A 67 -2.90 -4.54 -17.08
C GLU A 67 -2.64 -4.10 -15.63
N ASN A 68 -3.00 -2.87 -15.26
CA ASN A 68 -2.80 -2.36 -13.90
C ASN A 68 -3.87 -2.86 -12.94
N ILE A 69 -5.10 -3.07 -13.42
CA ILE A 69 -6.17 -3.68 -12.62
C ILE A 69 -5.82 -5.14 -12.31
N GLU A 70 -5.37 -5.89 -13.32
CA GLU A 70 -4.92 -7.28 -13.15
C GLU A 70 -3.74 -7.36 -12.16
N ASP A 71 -2.69 -6.59 -12.38
CA ASP A 71 -1.52 -6.58 -11.50
C ASP A 71 -1.85 -6.13 -10.07
N ALA A 72 -2.78 -5.17 -9.89
CA ALA A 72 -3.24 -4.76 -8.56
C ALA A 72 -3.94 -5.89 -7.80
N LEU A 73 -4.86 -6.61 -8.47
CA LEU A 73 -5.57 -7.74 -7.88
C LEU A 73 -4.64 -8.92 -7.59
N ASP A 74 -3.73 -9.22 -8.52
CA ASP A 74 -2.75 -10.28 -8.36
C ASP A 74 -1.76 -9.96 -7.23
N SER A 75 -1.32 -8.71 -7.12
CA SER A 75 -0.44 -8.25 -6.04
C SER A 75 -1.14 -8.33 -4.68
N GLU A 76 -2.41 -7.95 -4.61
CA GLU A 76 -3.23 -8.10 -3.41
C GLU A 76 -3.34 -9.58 -3.00
N LEU A 77 -3.65 -10.48 -3.94
CA LEU A 77 -3.74 -11.91 -3.68
C LEU A 77 -2.39 -12.51 -3.24
N ALA A 78 -1.30 -12.15 -3.92
CA ALA A 78 0.05 -12.60 -3.58
C ALA A 78 0.47 -12.10 -2.20
N PHE A 79 0.13 -10.85 -1.84
CA PHE A 79 0.34 -10.30 -0.51
C PHE A 79 -0.37 -11.13 0.56
N TYR A 80 -1.66 -11.41 0.39
CA TYR A 80 -2.38 -12.30 1.31
C TYR A 80 -1.75 -13.69 1.41
N GLY A 81 -1.33 -14.26 0.27
CA GLY A 81 -0.62 -15.53 0.21
C GLY A 81 0.64 -15.54 1.10
N LYS A 82 1.48 -14.51 0.98
CA LYS A 82 2.71 -14.38 1.79
C LYS A 82 2.40 -14.17 3.27
N ILE A 83 1.47 -13.27 3.61
CA ILE A 83 1.15 -12.94 5.01
C ILE A 83 0.48 -14.11 5.75
N TYR A 84 -0.47 -14.78 5.11
CA TYR A 84 -1.21 -15.89 5.73
C TYR A 84 -0.57 -17.26 5.49
N ALA A 85 0.62 -17.32 4.87
CA ALA A 85 1.31 -18.54 4.48
C ALA A 85 0.43 -19.51 3.66
N ILE A 86 -0.38 -18.94 2.75
CA ILE A 86 -1.23 -19.68 1.83
C ILE A 86 -0.49 -19.83 0.50
N ASN A 87 -0.34 -21.06 0.02
CA ASN A 87 0.22 -21.31 -1.30
C ASN A 87 -0.77 -20.88 -2.38
N ILE A 88 -0.47 -19.78 -3.07
CA ILE A 88 -1.23 -19.28 -4.21
C ILE A 88 -0.54 -19.75 -5.50
N PRO A 89 -1.17 -20.64 -6.29
CA PRO A 89 -0.61 -21.07 -7.56
C PRO A 89 -0.43 -19.89 -8.52
N ASN A 90 0.74 -19.80 -9.16
CA ASN A 90 1.06 -18.75 -10.13
C ASN A 90 0.98 -17.31 -9.56
N ALA A 91 1.16 -17.14 -8.25
CA ALA A 91 1.22 -15.81 -7.66
C ALA A 91 2.32 -14.97 -8.30
N VAL A 92 2.01 -13.70 -8.56
CA VAL A 92 3.02 -12.71 -8.94
C VAL A 92 4.04 -12.55 -7.81
N ASP A 93 5.29 -12.27 -8.19
CA ASP A 93 6.29 -11.96 -7.18
C ASP A 93 6.07 -10.56 -6.62
N ILE A 94 6.09 -10.46 -5.29
CA ILE A 94 5.90 -9.21 -4.56
C ILE A 94 6.92 -9.10 -3.45
N SER A 95 7.69 -8.02 -3.44
CA SER A 95 8.60 -7.71 -2.33
C SER A 95 7.80 -7.07 -1.20
N ILE A 96 7.87 -7.66 0.00
CA ILE A 96 7.28 -7.11 1.22
C ILE A 96 8.44 -6.78 2.14
N ASP A 97 8.69 -5.50 2.34
CA ASP A 97 9.71 -5.01 3.26
C ASP A 97 9.37 -5.47 4.69
N ASN A 98 10.38 -5.74 5.50
CA ASN A 98 10.25 -6.20 6.90
C ASN A 98 9.47 -7.52 7.10
N LEU A 99 9.21 -8.31 6.05
CA LEU A 99 8.59 -9.63 6.15
C LEU A 99 9.60 -10.74 6.53
#